data_AF-A0A3M3YMS3-F1
#
_entry.id   AF-A0A3M3YMS3-F1
#
_cell.length_a   1.000
_cell.length_b   1.000
_cell.length_c   1.000
_cell.angle_alpha   90.00
_cell.angle_beta   90.00
_cell.angle_gamma   90.00
#
_symmetry.space_group_name_H-M   'P 1'
#
loop_
_entity.id
_entity.type
_entity.pdbx_description
1 polymer ?
#
loop_
_entity_poly.entity_id
_entity_poly.type
_entity_poly.pdbx_seq_one_letter_code
_entity_poly.pdbx_strand_id
1 'polypeptide(L)'
;TPQALADWVGIGGFGPLFVGSPETVADLLQEWVEDTDVDGFNLAYALTHETFIDAVDLLVPELQKRGVYKTEYAQGTLREKLFGDGPRLETGHPGAAFRDLAALNRNRQTESA
;
A
#
# COMPACT_ATOMS: atom_id res chain seq x y z
N THR A 1 -20.30 -26.20 1.86
CA THR A 1 -20.09 -27.04 3.08
C THR A 1 -18.91 -26.49 3.85
N PRO A 2 -18.69 -26.87 5.12
CA PRO A 2 -17.46 -26.50 5.83
C PRO A 2 -16.18 -26.80 5.04
N GLN A 3 -16.17 -27.91 4.29
CA GLN A 3 -15.07 -28.27 3.40
C GLN A 3 -14.86 -27.24 2.27
N ALA A 4 -15.91 -26.89 1.53
CA ALA A 4 -15.80 -25.91 0.45
C ALA A 4 -15.33 -24.53 0.94
N LEU A 5 -15.69 -24.15 2.17
CA LEU A 5 -15.19 -22.91 2.77
C LEU A 5 -13.70 -23.03 3.10
N ALA A 6 -13.27 -24.16 3.67
CA ALA A 6 -11.86 -24.41 3.97
C ALA A 6 -11.00 -24.39 2.71
N ASP A 7 -11.50 -24.98 1.62
CA ASP A 7 -10.80 -25.00 0.32
C ASP A 7 -10.68 -23.57 -0.25
N TRP A 8 -11.70 -22.72 -0.07
CA TRP A 8 -11.67 -21.33 -0.52
C TRP A 8 -10.74 -20.44 0.31
N VAL A 9 -10.81 -20.50 1.64
CA VAL A 9 -9.98 -19.64 2.52
C VAL A 9 -8.54 -20.15 2.68
N GLY A 10 -8.24 -21.34 2.17
CA GLY A 10 -6.95 -22.01 2.34
C GLY A 10 -5.76 -21.21 1.79
N ILE A 11 -5.99 -20.36 0.77
CA ILE A 11 -5.01 -19.44 0.21
C ILE A 11 -5.62 -18.04 0.18
N GLY A 12 -4.93 -17.03 0.74
CA GLY A 12 -5.40 -15.64 0.75
C GLY A 12 -6.39 -15.30 1.87
N GLY A 13 -6.82 -16.27 2.67
CA GLY A 13 -7.74 -16.04 3.79
C GLY A 13 -9.09 -15.54 3.29
N PHE A 14 -9.49 -14.33 3.71
CA PHE A 14 -10.72 -13.67 3.24
C PHE A 14 -10.46 -12.59 2.18
N GLY A 15 -9.20 -12.43 1.75
CA GLY A 15 -8.85 -11.51 0.67
C GLY A 15 -9.23 -12.06 -0.71
N PRO A 16 -9.31 -11.20 -1.73
CA PRO A 16 -9.46 -11.64 -3.11
C PRO A 16 -8.24 -12.47 -3.54
N LEU A 17 -8.47 -13.49 -4.38
CA LEU A 17 -7.43 -14.29 -4.99
C LEU A 17 -7.46 -14.09 -6.51
N PHE A 18 -6.40 -13.50 -7.05
CA PHE A 18 -6.25 -13.35 -8.51
C PHE A 18 -5.34 -14.45 -9.04
N VAL A 19 -5.83 -15.17 -10.05
CA VAL A 19 -5.12 -16.28 -10.70
C VAL A 19 -5.26 -16.13 -12.21
N GLY A 20 -4.13 -16.08 -12.92
CA GLY A 20 -4.11 -15.89 -14.35
C GLY A 20 -2.70 -15.61 -14.89
N SER A 21 -2.62 -15.18 -16.16
CA SER A 21 -1.38 -14.65 -16.72
C SER A 21 -1.04 -13.28 -16.12
N PRO A 22 0.18 -12.76 -16.34
CA PRO A 22 0.54 -11.40 -15.91
C PRO A 22 -0.42 -10.34 -16.44
N GLU A 23 -0.88 -10.48 -17.69
CA GLU A 23 -1.88 -9.58 -18.29
C GLU A 23 -3.22 -9.67 -17.56
N THR A 24 -3.73 -10.89 -17.31
CA THR A 24 -4.98 -11.08 -16.57
C THR A 24 -4.92 -10.47 -15.17
N VAL A 25 -3.82 -10.69 -14.44
CA VAL A 25 -3.66 -10.12 -13.10
C VAL A 25 -3.51 -8.60 -13.15
N ALA A 26 -2.78 -8.06 -14.13
CA ALA A 26 -2.66 -6.61 -14.32
C ALA A 26 -3.99 -5.95 -14.72
N ASP A 27 -4.84 -6.63 -15.49
CA ASP A 27 -6.20 -6.18 -15.82
C ASP A 27 -7.04 -6.09 -14.55
N LEU A 28 -7.07 -7.15 -13.74
CA LEU A 28 -7.83 -7.21 -12.48
C LEU A 28 -7.38 -6.14 -11.46
N LEU A 29 -6.06 -5.90 -11.35
CA LEU A 29 -5.55 -4.86 -10.46
C LEU A 29 -5.99 -3.46 -10.91
N GLN A 30 -6.02 -3.19 -12.22
CA GLN A 30 -6.47 -1.90 -12.75
C GLN A 30 -7.99 -1.71 -12.61
N GLU A 31 -8.78 -2.75 -12.88
CA GLU A 31 -10.23 -2.74 -12.62
C GLU A 31 -10.52 -2.34 -11.17
N TRP A 32 -9.77 -2.90 -10.21
CA TRP A 32 -9.93 -2.54 -8.81
C TRP A 32 -9.57 -1.08 -8.52
N VAL A 33 -8.48 -0.56 -9.10
CA VAL A 33 -8.12 0.87 -8.95
C VAL A 33 -9.22 1.76 -9.53
N GLU A 34 -9.70 1.46 -10.74
CA GLU A 34 -10.74 2.23 -11.45
C GLU A 34 -12.08 2.21 -10.72
N ASP A 35 -12.50 1.05 -10.21
CA ASP A 35 -13.80 0.88 -9.57
C ASP A 35 -13.85 1.36 -8.12
N THR A 36 -12.70 1.38 -7.42
CA THR A 36 -12.67 1.61 -5.97
C THR A 36 -11.79 2.76 -5.50
N ASP A 37 -11.03 3.39 -6.41
CA ASP A 37 -10.10 4.49 -6.10
C ASP A 37 -9.02 4.10 -5.06
N VAL A 38 -8.59 2.84 -5.07
CA VAL A 38 -7.48 2.37 -4.23
C VAL A 38 -6.13 2.79 -4.82
N ASP A 39 -5.24 3.33 -4.00
CA ASP A 39 -3.91 3.81 -4.44
C ASP A 39 -2.88 2.69 -4.64
N GLY A 40 -3.16 1.49 -4.14
CA GLY A 40 -2.21 0.37 -4.21
C GLY A 40 -2.65 -0.85 -3.42
N PHE A 41 -1.79 -1.88 -3.45
CA PHE A 41 -2.12 -3.21 -2.94
C PHE A 41 -1.10 -3.68 -1.93
N ASN A 42 -1.58 -4.40 -0.91
CA ASN A 42 -0.75 -5.17 -0.02
C ASN A 42 -0.74 -6.64 -0.49
N LEU A 43 0.37 -7.09 -1.05
CA LEU A 43 0.50 -8.42 -1.65
C LEU A 43 0.74 -9.49 -0.58
N ALA A 44 -0.25 -10.35 -0.36
CA ALA A 44 -0.08 -11.59 0.39
C ALA A 44 0.54 -12.68 -0.50
N TYR A 45 1.22 -13.66 0.11
CA TYR A 45 1.87 -14.75 -0.61
C TYR A 45 1.20 -16.10 -0.36
N ALA A 46 1.16 -16.94 -1.40
CA ALA A 46 0.82 -18.35 -1.27
C ALA A 46 2.06 -19.18 -0.92
N LEU A 47 3.20 -18.84 -1.53
CA LEU A 47 4.49 -19.47 -1.30
C LEU A 47 5.55 -18.40 -1.02
N THR A 48 6.30 -18.59 0.06
CA THR A 48 7.49 -17.79 0.32
C THR A 48 8.71 -18.57 -0.19
N HIS A 49 9.42 -18.11 -1.23
CA HIS A 49 9.54 -16.73 -1.75
C HIS A 49 8.99 -16.56 -3.19
N GLU A 50 8.49 -17.64 -3.79
CA GLU A 50 8.17 -17.74 -5.22
C GLU A 50 7.10 -16.75 -5.64
N THR A 51 6.09 -16.48 -4.79
CA THR A 51 5.04 -15.50 -5.14
C THR A 51 5.62 -14.11 -5.41
N PHE A 52 6.66 -13.70 -4.67
CA PHE A 52 7.29 -12.39 -4.89
C PHE A 52 8.21 -12.40 -6.11
N ILE A 53 8.86 -13.53 -6.41
CA ILE A 53 9.68 -13.69 -7.61
C ILE A 53 8.78 -13.56 -8.84
N ASP A 54 7.67 -14.31 -8.89
CA ASP A 54 6.72 -14.25 -10.01
C ASP A 54 6.13 -12.84 -10.19
N ALA A 55 5.80 -12.16 -9.08
CA ALA A 55 5.32 -10.79 -9.14
C ALA A 55 6.35 -9.82 -9.73
N VAL A 56 7.62 -9.95 -9.33
CA VAL A 56 8.71 -9.08 -9.82
C VAL A 56 9.08 -9.41 -11.27
N ASP A 57 9.22 -10.68 -11.61
CA ASP A 57 9.74 -11.11 -12.91
C ASP A 57 8.68 -11.09 -14.01
N LEU A 58 7.39 -11.26 -13.65
CA LEU A 58 6.30 -11.39 -14.62
C LEU A 58 5.32 -10.20 -14.57
N LEU A 59 4.83 -9.84 -13.38
CA LEU A 59 3.76 -8.84 -13.25
C LEU A 59 4.27 -7.40 -13.32
N VAL A 60 5.38 -7.08 -12.64
CA VAL A 60 5.96 -5.71 -12.65
C VAL A 60 6.27 -5.22 -14.07
N PRO A 61 6.88 -6.01 -14.98
CA PRO A 61 7.11 -5.60 -16.37
C PRO A 61 5.81 -5.25 -17.12
N GLU A 62 4.74 -6.01 -16.91
CA GLU A 62 3.44 -5.75 -17.54
C GLU A 62 2.81 -4.46 -16.99
N LEU A 63 2.87 -4.22 -15.68
CA LEU A 63 2.40 -2.97 -15.07
C LEU A 63 3.24 -1.75 -15.53
N GLN A 64 4.56 -1.90 -15.68
CA GLN A 64 5.44 -0.86 -16.22
C GLN A 64 5.14 -0.55 -17.69
N LYS A 65 4.89 -1.57 -18.51
CA LYS A 65 4.49 -1.41 -19.91
C LYS A 65 3.19 -0.60 -20.05
N ARG A 66 2.28 -0.74 -19.09
CA ARG A 66 1.02 0.03 -19.02
C ARG A 66 1.18 1.42 -18.41
N GLY A 67 2.35 1.75 -17.87
CA GLY A 67 2.62 3.05 -17.26
C GLY A 67 2.01 3.25 -15.87
N VAL A 68 1.52 2.19 -15.23
CA VAL A 68 0.87 2.24 -13.91
C VAL A 68 1.77 1.79 -12.76
N TYR A 69 3.03 1.48 -13.05
CA TYR A 69 4.04 1.15 -12.04
C TYR A 69 5.35 1.84 -12.34
N LYS A 70 6.03 2.29 -11.28
CA LYS A 70 7.29 3.03 -11.38
C LYS A 70 8.40 2.18 -12.03
N THR A 71 9.25 2.84 -12.80
CA THR A 71 10.46 2.23 -13.40
C THR A 71 11.73 2.51 -12.58
N GLU A 72 11.68 3.54 -11.73
CA GLU A 72 12.75 3.89 -10.80
C GLU A 72 12.18 4.43 -9.48
N TYR A 73 13.01 4.48 -8.45
CA TYR A 73 12.61 5.09 -7.18
C TYR A 73 12.88 6.60 -7.22
N ALA A 74 11.84 7.39 -6.87
CA ALA A 74 12.04 8.79 -6.53
C ALA A 74 13.01 8.93 -5.33
N GLN A 75 13.69 10.07 -5.24
CA GLN A 75 14.59 10.35 -4.12
C GLN A 75 13.82 10.65 -2.83
N GLY A 76 14.49 10.55 -1.69
CA GLY A 76 13.93 10.88 -0.38
C GLY A 76 13.36 9.70 0.40
N THR A 77 12.68 10.04 1.50
CA THR A 77 12.05 9.14 2.46
C THR A 77 10.82 8.43 1.88
N LEU A 78 10.33 7.41 2.58
CA LEU A 78 9.09 6.72 2.20
C LEU A 78 7.88 7.68 2.15
N ARG A 79 7.79 8.62 3.10
CA ARG A 79 6.69 9.58 3.13
C ARG A 79 6.71 10.48 1.90
N GLU A 80 7.88 10.97 1.50
CA GLU A 80 8.03 11.77 0.29
C GLU A 80 7.63 10.98 -0.96
N LYS A 81 8.02 9.71 -1.03
CA LYS A 81 7.67 8.82 -2.15
C LYS A 81 6.17 8.52 -2.26
N LEU A 82 5.44 8.51 -1.15
CA LEU A 82 4.01 8.19 -1.12
C LEU A 82 3.11 9.43 -1.19
N PHE A 83 3.51 10.54 -0.57
CA PHE A 83 2.63 11.70 -0.36
C PHE A 83 3.18 13.01 -0.95
N GLY A 84 4.46 13.09 -1.35
CA GLY A 84 5.05 14.29 -1.94
C GLY A 84 5.31 15.47 -0.98
N ASP A 85 4.61 15.56 0.16
CA ASP A 85 4.59 16.71 1.07
C ASP A 85 5.73 16.76 2.11
N GLY A 86 6.89 16.22 1.74
CA GLY A 86 8.10 16.25 2.56
C GLY A 86 8.23 15.12 3.59
N PRO A 87 9.30 15.12 4.40
CA PRO A 87 9.69 13.97 5.22
C PRO A 87 8.91 13.86 6.54
N ARG A 88 8.00 14.80 6.84
CA ARG A 88 7.22 14.84 8.09
C ARG A 88 5.73 14.79 7.77
N LEU A 89 4.93 14.37 8.76
CA LEU A 89 3.46 14.42 8.68
C LEU A 89 3.00 15.79 8.18
N GLU A 90 1.96 15.91 7.36
CA GLU A 90 1.42 17.21 6.93
C GLU A 90 0.85 18.02 8.09
N THR A 91 0.65 19.33 7.90
CA THR A 91 0.11 20.22 8.96
C THR A 91 -1.28 19.83 9.44
N GLY A 92 -2.10 19.20 8.58
CA GLY A 92 -3.45 18.72 8.95
C GLY A 92 -3.47 17.41 9.73
N HIS A 93 -2.36 16.67 9.79
CA HIS A 93 -2.31 15.40 10.50
C HIS A 93 -2.27 15.62 12.02
N PRO A 94 -3.05 14.89 12.85
CA PRO A 94 -3.10 15.11 14.31
C PRO A 94 -1.72 15.09 15.00
N GLY A 95 -0.84 14.19 14.57
CA GLY A 95 0.54 14.12 15.05
C GLY A 95 1.39 15.38 14.80
N ALA A 96 1.02 16.24 13.84
CA ALA A 96 1.73 17.48 13.57
C ALA A 96 1.63 18.50 14.71
N ALA A 97 0.54 18.47 15.50
CA ALA A 97 0.38 19.31 16.68
C ALA A 97 1.44 19.02 17.76
N PHE A 98 2.10 17.85 17.71
CA PHE A 98 3.07 17.39 18.71
C PHE A 98 4.53 17.51 18.28
N ARG A 99 4.83 18.26 17.22
CA ARG A 99 6.21 18.46 16.73
C ARG A 99 7.08 19.27 17.70
N ASP A 100 6.49 20.25 18.38
CA ASP A 100 7.17 21.07 19.40
C ASP A 100 6.55 20.80 20.78
N LEU A 101 7.09 19.77 21.45
CA LEU A 101 6.68 19.41 22.80
C LEU A 101 6.96 20.52 23.82
N ALA A 102 7.97 21.37 23.59
CA ALA A 102 8.27 22.47 24.49
C ALA A 102 7.21 23.58 24.38
N ALA A 103 6.76 23.92 23.17
CA ALA A 103 5.64 24.84 22.97
C ALA A 103 4.35 24.30 23.58
N LEU A 104 4.05 23.02 23.37
CA LEU A 104 2.88 22.38 23.97
C LEU A 104 2.89 22.45 25.49
N ASN A 105 4.03 22.18 26.12
CA ASN A 105 4.15 22.24 27.58
C ASN A 105 3.97 23.66 28.11
N ARG A 106 4.45 24.69 27.40
CA ARG A 106 4.21 26.10 27.77
C ARG A 106 2.72 26.45 27.74
N ASN A 107 2.00 26.04 26.69
CA ASN A 107 0.57 26.33 26.55
C ASN A 107 -0.27 25.64 27.64
N ARG A 108 0.07 24.39 28.00
CA ARG A 108 -0.61 23.68 29.10
C ARG A 108 -0.43 24.35 30.46
N GLN A 109 0.76 24.91 30.71
CA GLN A 109 1.03 25.63 31.95
C GLN A 109 0.26 26.95 32.06
N THR A 110 -0.05 27.59 30.92
CA THR A 110 -0.84 28.84 30.88
C THR A 110 -2.33 28.60 31.01
N GLU A 111 -2.86 27.46 30.55
CA GLU A 111 -4.28 27.08 30.70
C GLU A 111 -4.64 26.59 32.12
N SER A 112 -3.64 26.22 32.92
CA SER A 112 -3.82 25.71 34.29
C SER A 112 -3.70 26.79 35.37
N ALA A 113 -3.42 28.04 34.97
CA ALA A 113 -3.25 29.22 35.84
C ALA A 113 -4.45 30.15 35.70
#